data_AF-A0AAV4RGQ8-F1
#
_entry.id   AF-A0AAV4RGQ8-F1
#
_cell.length_a   1.000
_cell.length_b   1.000
_cell.length_c   1.000
_cell.angle_alpha   90.00
_cell.angle_beta   90.00
_cell.angle_gamma   90.00
#
_symmetry.space_group_name_H-M   'P 1'
#
loop_
_entity.id
_entity.type
_entity.pdbx_description
1 polymer ?
#
loop_
_entity_poly.entity_id
_entity_poly.type
_entity_poly.pdbx_seq_one_letter_code
_entity_poly.pdbx_strand_id
1 'polypeptide(L)' 'MKLVHEGWVEVWDGSAKVPYAYKGNQWVSYDNQRSIGAKVDYLLSKGLGGTMVWSLDMDDFRIACYGKST' A
#
# COMPACT_ATOMS: atom_id res chain seq x y z
N MET A 1 6.78 -6.32 2.81
CA MET A 1 6.77 -4.88 3.16
C MET A 1 7.78 -4.63 4.28
N LYS A 2 8.75 -3.72 4.10
CA LYS A 2 9.82 -3.47 5.08
C LYS A 2 9.31 -3.16 6.50
N LEU A 3 8.21 -2.42 6.61
CA LEU A 3 7.57 -2.09 7.89
C LEU A 3 7.20 -3.33 8.72
N VAL A 4 6.63 -4.35 8.07
CA VAL A 4 6.21 -5.60 8.73
C VAL A 4 7.41 -6.38 9.26
N HIS A 5 8.54 -6.39 8.55
CA HIS A 5 9.77 -7.03 9.00
C HIS A 5 10.47 -6.27 10.14
N GLU A 6 10.20 -4.98 10.30
CA GLU A 6 10.83 -4.13 11.31
C GLU A 6 9.96 -3.92 12.58
N GLY A 7 8.92 -4.74 12.75
CA GLY A 7 8.08 -4.75 13.95
C GLY A 7 7.10 -3.58 14.05
N TRP A 8 6.67 -3.04 12.91
CA TRP A 8 5.55 -2.09 12.87
C TRP A 8 4.21 -2.83 12.97
N VAL A 9 3.22 -2.21 13.60
CA VAL A 9 1.85 -2.71 13.61
C VAL A 9 1.12 -2.11 12.41
N GLU A 10 0.69 -2.97 11.49
CA GLU A 10 -0.17 -2.59 10.37
C GLU A 10 -1.64 -2.74 10.75
N VAL A 11 -2.45 -1.76 10.37
CA VAL A 11 -3.91 -1.76 10.58
C VAL A 11 -4.59 -1.36 9.28
N TRP A 12 -5.73 -1.98 9.01
CA TRP A 12 -6.58 -1.65 7.88
C TRP A 12 -7.67 -0.65 8.26
N ASP A 13 -7.72 0.51 7.60
CA ASP A 13 -8.86 1.42 7.68
C ASP A 13 -9.97 0.95 6.73
N GLY A 14 -11.04 0.40 7.32
CA GLY A 14 -12.19 -0.11 6.59
C GLY A 14 -13.03 0.95 5.87
N SER A 15 -12.97 2.20 6.32
CA SER A 15 -13.72 3.33 5.77
C SER A 15 -12.96 3.95 4.59
N ALA A 16 -11.67 4.23 4.77
CA ALA A 16 -10.82 4.80 3.72
C ALA A 16 -10.31 3.76 2.71
N LYS A 17 -10.41 2.46 3.04
CA LYS A 17 -9.90 1.33 2.23
C LYS A 17 -8.39 1.40 1.99
N VAL A 18 -7.63 1.81 3.01
CA VAL A 18 -6.16 1.89 2.97
C VAL A 18 -5.54 1.29 4.22
N PRO A 19 -4.30 0.77 4.14
CA PRO A 19 -3.52 0.44 5.32
C PRO A 19 -2.87 1.69 5.94
N TYR A 20 -2.63 1.62 7.23
CA TYR A 20 -1.65 2.44 7.91
C TYR A 20 -0.80 1.59 8.85
N ALA A 21 0.39 2.06 9.19
CA ALA A 21 1.27 1.40 10.14
C ALA A 21 1.78 2.39 11.20
N TYR A 22 2.00 1.88 12.41
CA TYR A 22 2.58 2.68 13.50
C TYR A 22 3.60 1.90 14.33
N LYS A 23 4.53 2.65 14.93
CA LYS A 23 5.54 2.15 15.86
C LYS A 23 5.95 3.27 16.82
N GLY A 24 5.66 3.10 18.11
CA GLY A 24 5.88 4.15 19.10
C GLY A 24 5.07 5.41 18.78
N ASN A 25 5.76 6.53 18.54
CA ASN A 25 5.15 7.81 18.16
C ASN A 25 5.17 8.07 16.63
N GLN A 26 5.60 7.10 15.83
CA GLN A 26 5.65 7.23 14.37
C GLN A 26 4.42 6.57 13.74
N TRP A 27 3.88 7.20 12.71
CA TRP A 27 2.71 6.74 11.97
C TRP A 27 2.89 7.02 10.48
N VAL A 28 2.47 6.09 9.63
CA VAL A 28 2.50 6.23 8.17
C VAL A 28 1.26 5.59 7.55
N SER A 29 0.62 6.28 6.62
CA SER A 29 -0.39 5.72 5.72
C SER A 29 0.22 5.58 4.33
N TYR A 30 -0.18 4.53 3.62
CA TYR A 30 0.38 4.19 2.33
C TYR A 30 -0.62 3.36 1.51
N ASP A 31 -0.25 3.02 0.28
CA ASP A 31 -1.00 2.09 -0.57
C ASP A 31 -0.32 0.72 -0.63
N ASN A 32 -1.13 -0.35 -0.54
CA ASN A 32 -0.69 -1.71 -0.80
C ASN A 32 -1.53 -2.34 -1.92
N GLN A 33 -1.23 -3.59 -2.26
CA GLN A 33 -1.94 -4.31 -3.31
C GLN A 33 -3.47 -4.32 -3.08
N ARG A 34 -3.93 -4.42 -1.83
CA ARG A 34 -5.35 -4.41 -1.48
C ARG A 34 -6.01 -3.05 -1.71
N SER A 35 -5.39 -1.96 -1.28
CA SER A 35 -5.96 -0.61 -1.46
C SER A 35 -5.92 -0.18 -2.93
N ILE A 36 -4.85 -0.51 -3.66
CA ILE A 36 -4.77 -0.31 -5.11
C ILE A 36 -5.90 -1.06 -5.82
N GLY A 37 -6.14 -2.33 -5.47
CA GLY A 37 -7.26 -3.10 -6.01
C GLY A 37 -8.61 -2.41 -5.78
N ALA A 38 -8.89 -1.98 -4.55
CA ALA A 38 -10.13 -1.27 -4.23
C ALA A 38 -10.29 0.05 -5.01
N LYS A 39 -9.18 0.79 -5.24
CA LYS A 39 -9.19 2.01 -6.05
C LYS A 39 -9.43 1.72 -7.53
N VAL A 40 -8.89 0.63 -8.07
CA VAL A 40 -9.14 0.19 -9.45
C VAL A 40 -10.59 -0.25 -9.62
N ASP A 41 -11.15 -1.00 -8.67
CA ASP A 41 -12.57 -1.38 -8.71
C ASP A 41 -13.47 -0.15 -8.70
N TYR A 42 -13.16 0.84 -7.85
CA TYR A 42 -13.86 2.11 -7.83
C TYR A 42 -13.76 2.84 -9.18
N LEU A 43 -12.56 2.92 -9.74
CA LEU A 43 -12.30 3.54 -11.04
C LEU A 43 -13.14 2.92 -12.16
N LEU A 44 -13.16 1.59 -12.23
CA LEU A 44 -13.95 0.84 -13.22
C LEU A 44 -15.45 1.06 -13.02
N SER A 45 -15.93 1.07 -11.76
CA SER A 45 -17.34 1.32 -11.44
C SER A 45 -17.82 2.72 -11.85
N LYS A 46 -16.90 3.68 -11.96
CA LYS A 46 -17.17 5.06 -12.37
C LYS A 46 -16.91 5.32 -13.84
N GLY A 47 -16.40 4.34 -14.59
CA GLY A 47 -16.07 4.47 -16.00
C GLY A 47 -14.98 5.53 -16.28
N LEU A 48 -14.02 5.71 -15.37
CA LEU A 48 -12.92 6.66 -15.59
C LEU A 48 -11.86 6.07 -16.53
N GLY A 49 -11.16 6.93 -17.26
CA GLY A 49 -10.25 6.51 -18.35
C GLY A 49 -8.92 5.89 -17.92
N GLY A 50 -8.57 5.93 -16.64
CA GLY A 50 -7.31 5.37 -16.13
C GLY A 50 -6.84 6.03 -14.83
N THR A 51 -5.72 5.55 -14.30
CA THR A 51 -5.08 6.05 -13.09
C THR A 51 -3.66 6.54 -13.39
N MET A 52 -3.15 7.43 -12.56
CA MET A 52 -1.78 7.94 -12.61
C MET A 52 -1.02 7.41 -11.39
N VAL A 53 0.22 7.00 -11.58
CA VAL A 53 1.10 6.50 -10.51
C VAL A 53 2.19 7.51 -10.25
N TRP A 54 2.34 7.91 -8.98
CA TRP A 54 3.43 8.75 -8.52
C TRP A 54 4.18 8.05 -7.39
N SER A 55 5.40 7.58 -7.58
CA SER A 55 6.13 7.42 -8.84
C SER A 55 6.74 6.01 -8.90
N LEU A 56 7.14 5.57 -10.09
CA LEU A 56 7.59 4.21 -10.32
C LEU A 56 8.83 3.83 -9.47
N ASP A 57 9.72 4.79 -9.21
CA ASP A 57 10.93 4.59 -8.41
C ASP A 57 10.65 4.40 -6.91
N MET A 58 9.45 4.75 -6.43
CA MET A 58 9.01 4.53 -5.05
C MET A 58 8.31 3.18 -4.83
N ASP A 59 8.06 2.42 -5.90
CA ASP A 59 7.55 1.05 -5.78
C ASP A 59 8.67 0.07 -5.41
N ASP A 60 8.32 -1.14 -4.99
CA ASP A 60 9.28 -2.24 -4.80
C ASP A 60 9.74 -2.84 -6.13
N PHE A 61 10.26 -2.00 -7.03
CA PHE A 61 10.64 -2.38 -8.39
C PHE A 61 11.78 -3.41 -8.45
N ARG A 62 12.52 -3.60 -7.34
CA ARG A 62 13.58 -4.61 -7.20
C ARG A 62 13.13 -5.85 -6.43
N ILE A 63 11.88 -5.90 -5.95
CA ILE A 63 11.35 -7.01 -5.13
C ILE A 63 12.19 -7.22 -3.84
N ALA A 64 12.73 -6.13 -3.30
CA ALA A 64 13.56 -6.16 -2.09
C ALA A 64 12.72 -6.07 -0.80
N CYS A 65 11.53 -5.45 -0.86
CA CYS A 65 10.65 -5.29 0.30
C CYS A 65 9.77 -6.51 0.56
N TYR A 66 9.51 -7.35 -0.45
CA TYR A 66 8.74 -8.60 -0.36
C TYR A 66 9.57 -9.88 -0.58
N GLY A 67 10.89 -9.77 -0.73
CA GLY A 67 11.77 -10.91 -0.92
C GLY A 67 11.60 -11.95 0.19
N LYS A 68 11.14 -13.16 -0.17
CA LYS A 68 11.18 -14.32 0.71
C LYS A 68 12.64 -14.53 1.12
N SER A 69 12.92 -14.55 2.42
CA SER A 69 14.11 -15.23 2.92
C SER A 69 14.00 -16.69 2.49
N THR A 70 14.79 -17.08 1.48
CA THR A 70 15.16 -18.48 1.27
C THR A 70 15.97 -18.96 2.45
#